data_AF-A0A3D5FR96-F1
#
_entry.id   AF-A0A3D5FR96-F1
#
_cell.length_a   1.000
_cell.length_b   1.000
_cell.length_c   1.000
_cell.angle_alpha   90.00
_cell.angle_beta   90.00
_cell.angle_gamma   90.00
#
_symmetry.space_group_name_H-M   'P 1'
#
loop_
_entity.id
_entity.type
_entity.pdbx_description
1 polymer ?
#
loop_
_entity_poly.entity_id
_entity_poly.type
_entity_poly.pdbx_seq_one_letter_code
_entity_poly.pdbx_strand_id
1 'polypeptide(L)'
;MDAMTDIMEPAKAAVSMLQRIHQYHLRELEFWVKTDVDGIQFMDDWGARDQLLIPPTIWRDLFKPMYRDYCGLAHAHGKLTFMHSDGHISEIYPDLVEVGVGALNSQLFCMDLADLAAKARAG
;
A
#
# COMPACT_ATOMS: atom_id res chain seq x y z
N MET A 1 -8.20 -16.43 16.78
CA MET A 1 -7.57 -16.52 15.45
C MET A 1 -7.22 -15.10 15.09
N ASP A 2 -5.93 -14.82 14.90
CA ASP A 2 -5.40 -13.48 14.68
C ASP A 2 -5.36 -13.19 13.17
N ALA A 3 -5.65 -11.94 12.77
CA ALA A 3 -5.74 -11.51 11.38
C ALA A 3 -4.44 -11.78 10.59
N MET A 4 -3.28 -11.64 11.24
CA MET A 4 -2.00 -11.96 10.60
C MET A 4 -1.86 -13.45 10.31
N THR A 5 -2.36 -14.31 11.20
CA THR A 5 -2.36 -15.77 10.96
C THR A 5 -3.24 -16.12 9.76
N ASP A 6 -4.40 -15.48 9.63
CA ASP A 6 -5.32 -15.68 8.49
C ASP A 6 -4.75 -15.19 7.16
N ILE A 7 -3.83 -14.23 7.17
CA ILE A 7 -3.14 -13.73 5.96
C ILE A 7 -1.99 -14.67 5.56
N MET A 8 -1.28 -15.26 6.53
CA MET A 8 -0.16 -16.18 6.28
C MET A 8 -0.61 -17.49 5.62
N GLU A 9 -1.80 -17.96 5.97
CA GLU A 9 -2.46 -19.10 5.35
C GLU A 9 -3.83 -18.66 4.84
N PRO A 10 -3.90 -17.96 3.67
CA PRO A 10 -5.10 -17.25 3.25
C PRO A 10 -6.27 -18.19 2.98
N ALA A 11 -7.05 -18.43 4.04
CA ALA A 11 -8.29 -19.18 3.94
C ALA A 11 -9.25 -18.41 3.03
N LYS A 12 -10.08 -19.14 2.29
CA LYS A 12 -11.06 -18.54 1.35
C LYS A 12 -11.92 -17.46 2.00
N ALA A 13 -12.23 -17.59 3.28
CA ALA A 13 -12.99 -16.60 4.05
C ALA A 13 -12.22 -15.28 4.22
N ALA A 14 -10.93 -15.33 4.58
CA ALA A 14 -10.08 -14.16 4.75
C ALA A 14 -9.90 -13.40 3.43
N VAL A 15 -9.62 -14.12 2.33
CA VAL A 15 -9.49 -13.52 0.99
C VAL A 15 -10.81 -12.87 0.55
N SER A 16 -11.95 -13.52 0.79
CA SER A 16 -13.27 -12.96 0.48
C SER A 16 -13.58 -11.69 1.27
N MET A 17 -13.18 -11.66 2.55
CA MET A 17 -13.32 -10.47 3.39
C MET A 17 -12.42 -9.34 2.89
N LEU A 18 -11.16 -9.63 2.59
CA LEU A 18 -10.21 -8.67 2.05
C LEU A 18 -10.71 -8.06 0.73
N GLN A 19 -11.26 -8.88 -0.17
CA GLN A 19 -11.89 -8.40 -1.40
C GLN A 19 -13.07 -7.46 -1.13
N ARG A 20 -13.89 -7.73 -0.12
CA ARG A 20 -15.01 -6.83 0.25
C ARG A 20 -14.52 -5.48 0.78
N ILE A 21 -13.47 -5.48 1.60
CA ILE A 21 -12.83 -4.26 2.11
C ILE A 21 -12.26 -3.46 0.93
N HIS A 22 -11.52 -4.13 0.05
CA HIS A 22 -10.96 -3.52 -1.15
C HIS A 22 -12.04 -2.85 -2.03
N GLN A 23 -13.14 -3.55 -2.29
CA GLN A 23 -14.27 -3.01 -3.08
C GLN A 23 -14.97 -1.83 -2.39
N TYR A 24 -15.02 -1.81 -1.06
CA TYR A 24 -15.53 -0.67 -0.32
C TYR A 24 -14.65 0.56 -0.54
N HIS A 25 -13.32 0.43 -0.37
CA HIS A 25 -12.39 1.54 -0.59
C HIS A 25 -12.36 2.02 -2.04
N LEU A 26 -12.50 1.13 -3.03
CA LEU A 26 -12.62 1.55 -4.42
C LEU A 26 -13.84 2.45 -4.65
N ARG A 27 -15.00 2.09 -4.09
CA ARG A 27 -16.22 2.91 -4.23
C ARG A 27 -16.11 4.25 -3.52
N GLU A 28 -15.49 4.26 -2.36
CA GLU A 28 -15.17 5.51 -1.66
C GLU A 28 -14.23 6.38 -2.52
N LEU A 29 -13.18 5.78 -3.07
CA LEU A 29 -12.22 6.47 -3.91
C LEU A 29 -12.87 7.03 -5.19
N GLU A 30 -13.75 6.27 -5.84
CA GLU A 30 -14.54 6.69 -7.00
C GLU A 30 -15.39 7.94 -6.75
N PHE A 31 -15.75 8.21 -5.49
CA PHE A 31 -16.40 9.45 -5.09
C PHE A 31 -15.38 10.59 -4.99
N TRP A 32 -14.28 10.38 -4.25
CA TRP A 32 -13.27 11.41 -4.01
C TRP A 32 -12.56 11.89 -5.26
N VAL A 33 -12.22 11.00 -6.19
CA VAL A 33 -11.51 11.37 -7.43
C VAL A 33 -12.33 12.29 -8.34
N LYS A 34 -13.65 12.41 -8.13
CA LYS A 34 -14.55 13.32 -8.87
C LYS A 34 -14.72 14.69 -8.21
N THR A 35 -14.12 14.90 -7.04
CA THR A 35 -14.14 16.18 -6.32
C THR A 35 -12.94 17.05 -6.70
N ASP A 36 -12.89 18.28 -6.20
CA ASP A 36 -11.82 19.24 -6.47
C ASP A 36 -10.54 19.00 -5.64
N VAL A 37 -10.42 17.89 -4.91
CA VAL A 37 -9.18 17.55 -4.20
C VAL A 37 -8.02 17.33 -5.17
N ASP A 38 -6.80 17.69 -4.78
CA ASP A 38 -5.62 17.51 -5.63
C ASP A 38 -5.03 16.09 -5.57
N GLY A 39 -5.32 15.35 -4.49
CA GLY A 39 -4.75 14.05 -4.24
C GLY A 39 -5.57 13.18 -3.31
N ILE A 40 -5.19 11.91 -3.28
CA ILE A 40 -5.81 10.85 -2.51
C ILE A 40 -4.77 10.31 -1.53
N GLN A 41 -5.21 10.15 -0.28
CA GLN A 41 -4.42 9.53 0.76
C GLN A 41 -5.02 8.19 1.17
N PHE A 42 -4.16 7.17 1.33
CA PHE A 42 -4.51 5.89 1.94
C PHE A 42 -3.40 5.44 2.90
N MET A 43 -3.72 4.52 3.80
CA MET A 43 -2.86 4.18 4.92
C MET A 43 -3.00 2.72 5.30
N ASP A 44 -1.88 2.02 5.42
CA ASP A 44 -1.78 0.65 5.93
C ASP A 44 -0.38 0.43 6.51
N ASP A 45 -0.30 0.00 7.77
CA ASP A 45 0.98 -0.26 8.43
C ASP A 45 1.45 -1.68 8.14
N TRP A 46 2.59 -1.79 7.44
CA TRP A 46 3.16 -3.06 7.00
C TRP A 46 4.46 -3.42 7.72
N GLY A 47 5.08 -2.47 8.42
CA GLY A 47 6.36 -2.66 9.06
C GLY A 47 6.23 -3.06 10.53
N ALA A 48 7.09 -3.98 10.94
CA ALA A 48 7.50 -4.17 12.32
C ALA A 48 8.78 -3.36 12.58
N ARG A 49 9.54 -3.73 13.62
CA ARG A 49 10.78 -3.04 14.02
C ARG A 49 11.86 -3.07 12.92
N ASP A 50 12.07 -4.21 12.28
CA ASP A 50 13.21 -4.50 11.39
C ASP A 50 12.83 -5.33 10.14
N GLN A 51 11.54 -5.61 9.95
CA GLN A 51 11.01 -6.41 8.84
C GLN A 51 9.54 -6.07 8.59
N LEU A 52 8.95 -6.64 7.54
CA LEU A 52 7.50 -6.58 7.31
C LEU A 52 6.72 -7.47 8.31
N LEU A 53 5.44 -7.14 8.52
CA LEU A 53 4.49 -7.92 9.31
C LEU A 53 4.12 -9.25 8.64
N ILE A 54 4.19 -9.29 7.30
CA ILE A 54 3.95 -10.48 6.49
C ILE A 54 5.06 -10.64 5.45
N PRO A 55 5.32 -11.86 4.94
CA PRO A 55 6.30 -12.06 3.87
C PRO A 55 6.00 -11.16 2.67
N PRO A 56 7.03 -10.56 2.06
CA PRO A 56 6.85 -9.65 0.93
C PRO A 56 6.21 -10.34 -0.28
N THR A 57 6.36 -11.66 -0.42
CA THR A 57 5.66 -12.45 -1.44
C THR A 57 4.16 -12.45 -1.22
N ILE A 58 3.69 -12.71 0.00
CA ILE A 58 2.26 -12.67 0.35
C ILE A 58 1.71 -11.25 0.17
N TRP A 59 2.49 -10.23 0.56
CA TRP A 59 2.10 -8.84 0.33
C TRP A 59 1.90 -8.53 -1.17
N ARG A 60 2.83 -8.98 -2.02
CA ARG A 60 2.76 -8.81 -3.47
C ARG A 60 1.58 -9.54 -4.10
N ASP A 61 1.21 -10.71 -3.59
CA ASP A 61 0.12 -11.50 -4.13
C ASP A 61 -1.25 -10.94 -3.74
N LEU A 62 -1.39 -10.44 -2.51
CA LEU A 62 -2.68 -10.02 -1.97
C LEU A 62 -2.93 -8.52 -2.06
N PHE A 63 -1.94 -7.68 -1.73
CA PHE A 63 -2.16 -6.25 -1.50
C PHE A 63 -1.64 -5.36 -2.62
N LYS A 64 -0.50 -5.70 -3.25
CA LYS A 64 0.04 -4.93 -4.40
C LYS A 64 -1.00 -4.68 -5.51
N PRO A 65 -1.85 -5.66 -5.92
CA PRO A 65 -2.88 -5.42 -6.93
C PRO A 65 -3.90 -4.37 -6.47
N MET A 66 -4.26 -4.35 -5.18
CA MET A 66 -5.22 -3.39 -4.63
C MET A 66 -4.67 -1.97 -4.66
N TYR A 67 -3.40 -1.77 -4.27
CA TYR A 67 -2.75 -0.47 -4.38
C TYR A 67 -2.61 0.01 -5.82
N ARG A 68 -2.39 -0.91 -6.77
CA ARG A 68 -2.37 -0.60 -8.20
C ARG A 68 -3.72 -0.06 -8.67
N ASP A 69 -4.82 -0.67 -8.22
CA ASP A 69 -6.16 -0.19 -8.55
C ASP A 69 -6.42 1.20 -7.95
N TYR A 70 -6.02 1.44 -6.69
CA TYR A 70 -6.18 2.75 -6.05
C TYR A 70 -5.38 3.84 -6.75
N CYS A 71 -4.09 3.61 -6.99
CA CYS A 71 -3.23 4.57 -7.65
C CYS A 71 -3.66 4.79 -9.10
N GLY A 72 -4.04 3.72 -9.81
CA GLY A 72 -4.56 3.79 -11.17
C GLY A 72 -5.82 4.64 -11.27
N LEU A 73 -6.78 4.46 -10.35
CA LEU A 73 -8.00 5.26 -10.32
C LEU A 73 -7.71 6.73 -10.00
N ALA A 74 -6.84 7.02 -9.04
CA ALA A 74 -6.43 8.40 -8.73
C ALA A 74 -5.76 9.07 -9.94
N HIS A 75 -4.79 8.41 -10.56
CA HIS A 75 -4.05 8.94 -11.70
C HIS A 75 -4.92 9.13 -12.94
N ALA A 76 -5.89 8.23 -13.19
CA ALA A 76 -6.85 8.37 -14.28
C ALA A 76 -7.70 9.65 -14.18
N HIS A 77 -7.83 10.21 -12.97
CA HIS A 77 -8.51 11.46 -12.68
C HIS A 77 -7.55 12.63 -12.42
N GLY A 78 -6.26 12.48 -12.74
CA GLY A 78 -5.24 13.51 -12.57
C GLY A 78 -4.93 13.86 -11.12
N LYS A 79 -5.22 12.95 -10.17
CA LYS A 79 -4.99 13.15 -8.74
C LYS A 79 -3.63 12.60 -8.32
N LEU A 80 -2.97 13.26 -7.37
CA LEU A 80 -1.76 12.75 -6.71
C LEU A 80 -2.11 11.62 -5.73
N THR A 81 -1.15 10.77 -5.40
CA THR A 81 -1.32 9.66 -4.45
C THR A 81 -0.33 9.79 -3.29
N PHE A 82 -0.84 9.61 -2.07
CA PHE A 82 -0.06 9.65 -0.84
C PHE A 82 -0.36 8.42 0.00
N MET A 83 0.68 7.71 0.45
CA MET A 83 0.55 6.51 1.27
C MET A 83 1.28 6.66 2.60
N HIS A 84 0.69 6.15 3.68
CA HIS A 84 1.36 6.02 4.99
C HIS A 84 1.52 4.55 5.41
N SER A 85 2.70 4.24 5.95
CA SER A 85 3.00 2.96 6.60
C SER A 85 4.08 3.12 7.68
N ASP A 86 3.81 2.65 8.89
CA ASP A 86 4.79 2.57 9.96
C ASP A 86 5.73 1.35 9.84
N GLY A 87 6.86 1.43 10.55
CA GLY A 87 7.86 0.37 10.66
C GLY A 87 8.78 0.19 9.44
N HIS A 88 9.49 -0.95 9.41
CA HIS A 88 10.48 -1.26 8.38
C HIS A 88 9.84 -1.87 7.12
N ILE A 89 9.66 -1.05 6.08
CA ILE A 89 9.02 -1.44 4.81
C ILE A 89 9.95 -1.43 3.58
N SER A 90 11.27 -1.39 3.78
CA SER A 90 12.28 -1.26 2.70
C SER A 90 12.16 -2.30 1.57
N GLU A 91 11.58 -3.48 1.87
CA GLU A 91 11.42 -4.60 0.94
C GLU A 91 10.29 -4.42 -0.08
N ILE A 92 9.28 -3.62 0.25
CA ILE A 92 8.14 -3.31 -0.65
C ILE A 92 8.17 -1.86 -1.15
N TYR A 93 9.15 -1.06 -0.72
CA TYR A 93 9.32 0.32 -1.20
C TYR A 93 9.35 0.42 -2.73
N PRO A 94 10.11 -0.42 -3.47
CA PRO A 94 10.09 -0.41 -4.93
C PRO A 94 8.73 -0.78 -5.52
N ASP A 95 8.01 -1.70 -4.88
CA ASP A 95 6.66 -2.10 -5.32
C ASP A 95 5.65 -0.95 -5.15
N LEU A 96 5.75 -0.17 -4.06
CA LEU A 96 4.91 1.00 -3.82
C LEU A 96 5.15 2.10 -4.87
N VAL A 97 6.42 2.35 -5.23
CA VAL A 97 6.75 3.26 -6.34
C VAL A 97 6.19 2.73 -7.66
N GLU A 98 6.38 1.44 -7.95
CA GLU A 98 5.90 0.80 -9.19
C GLU A 98 4.39 0.91 -9.38
N VAL A 99 3.59 0.73 -8.31
CA VAL A 99 2.13 0.84 -8.41
C VAL A 99 1.64 2.28 -8.53
N GLY A 100 2.51 3.26 -8.35
CA GLY A 100 2.21 4.67 -8.54
C GLY A 100 1.91 5.42 -7.25
N VAL A 101 2.48 5.03 -6.11
CA VAL A 101 2.51 5.90 -4.92
C VAL A 101 3.45 7.08 -5.21
N GLY A 102 2.90 8.28 -5.31
CA GLY A 102 3.64 9.50 -5.63
C GLY A 102 4.37 10.12 -4.43
N ALA A 103 3.86 9.88 -3.23
CA ALA A 103 4.48 10.31 -1.98
C ALA A 103 4.24 9.29 -0.87
N LEU A 104 5.30 8.95 -0.13
CA LEU A 104 5.27 7.93 0.91
C LEU A 104 5.76 8.51 2.25
N ASN A 105 4.88 8.47 3.25
CA ASN A 105 5.23 8.78 4.63
C ASN A 105 5.49 7.47 5.39
N SER A 106 6.74 7.25 5.79
CA SER A 106 7.15 6.03 6.51
C SER A 106 8.13 6.33 7.63
N GLN A 107 8.32 5.37 8.53
CA GLN A 107 9.21 5.51 9.69
C GLN A 107 10.70 5.44 9.28
N LEU A 108 11.22 6.53 8.72
CA LEU A 108 12.56 6.59 8.11
C LEU A 108 13.70 6.14 9.04
N PHE A 109 13.57 6.38 10.35
CA PHE A 109 14.65 6.12 11.32
C PHE A 109 14.88 4.64 11.63
N CYS A 110 13.99 3.74 11.20
CA CYS A 110 14.23 2.30 11.29
C CYS A 110 14.73 1.69 9.98
N MET A 111 15.06 2.48 8.96
CA MET A 111 15.52 2.04 7.64
C MET A 111 16.78 2.80 7.20
N ASP A 112 17.47 2.30 6.17
CA ASP A 112 18.61 3.00 5.57
C ASP A 112 18.12 4.12 4.63
N LEU A 113 18.29 5.37 5.05
CA LEU A 113 17.83 6.52 4.29
C LEU A 113 18.49 6.66 2.90
N ALA A 114 19.76 6.26 2.75
CA ALA A 114 20.46 6.35 1.47
C ALA A 114 19.91 5.32 0.47
N ASP A 115 19.68 4.09 0.95
CA ASP A 115 19.03 3.04 0.16
C ASP A 115 17.59 3.42 -0.22
N LEU A 116 16.79 3.93 0.73
CA LEU A 116 15.43 4.39 0.46
C LEU A 116 15.41 5.52 -0.58
N ALA A 117 16.32 6.48 -0.47
CA ALA A 117 16.40 7.59 -1.41
C ALA A 117 16.76 7.11 -2.83
N ALA A 118 17.60 6.07 -2.96
CA ALA A 118 17.90 5.47 -4.26
C ALA A 118 16.68 4.77 -4.85
N LYS A 119 15.92 4.00 -4.05
CA LYS A 119 14.69 3.31 -4.46
C LYS A 119 13.59 4.28 -4.87
N ALA A 120 13.41 5.38 -4.13
CA ALA A 120 12.39 6.39 -4.39
C ALA A 120 12.59 7.15 -5.71
N ARG A 121 13.83 7.26 -6.20
CA ARG A 121 14.17 7.97 -7.46
C ARG A 121 14.18 7.07 -8.70
N ALA A 122 13.92 5.77 -8.52
CA ALA A 122 14.01 4.79 -9.61
C ALA A 122 12.72 4.68 -10.45
N GLY A 123 11.63 5.34 -10.04
CA GLY A 123 10.38 5.45 -10.79
C GLY A 123 10.12 6.89 -11.23
#